data_AF-A0A963WBZ5-F1
#
_entry.id   AF-A0A963WBZ5-F1
#
_cell.length_a   1.000
_cell.length_b   1.000
_cell.length_c   1.000
_cell.angle_alpha   90.00
_cell.angle_beta   90.00
_cell.angle_gamma   90.00
#
_symmetry.space_group_name_H-M   'P 1'
#
loop_
_entity.id
_entity.type
_entity.pdbx_description
1 polymer ?
#
loop_
_entity_poly.entity_id
_entity_poly.type
_entity_poly.pdbx_seq_one_letter_code
_entity_poly.pdbx_strand_id
1 'polypeptide(L)' 'QVWDMNFDSDTNVIEVAMRRLRMKIDEGHPVKLIQTVRGMGYVLDVPQEE' A
#
# COMPACT_ATOMS: atom_id res chain seq x y z
N GLN A 1 -2.54 -14.88 -24.17
CA GLN A 1 -2.67 -14.79 -22.71
C GLN A 1 -1.52 -13.92 -22.22
N VAL A 2 -1.78 -12.78 -21.57
CA VAL A 2 -0.76 -11.75 -21.24
C VAL A 2 -0.56 -11.61 -19.71
N TRP A 3 -1.13 -12.53 -18.94
CA TRP A 3 -1.01 -12.53 -17.48
C TRP A 3 -0.49 -13.89 -17.07
N ASP A 4 0.82 -14.10 -17.28
CA ASP A 4 1.58 -15.01 -16.43
C ASP A 4 1.59 -14.40 -15.04
N MET A 5 0.48 -14.60 -14.33
CA MET A 5 0.44 -14.49 -12.88
C MET A 5 1.25 -15.68 -12.33
N ASN A 6 2.57 -15.62 -12.52
CA ASN A 6 3.51 -16.17 -11.56
C ASN A 6 3.34 -15.34 -10.29
N PHE A 7 2.20 -15.54 -9.62
CA PHE A 7 1.91 -15.03 -8.30
C PHE A 7 2.76 -15.89 -7.37
N ASP A 8 4.08 -15.62 -7.38
CA ASP A 8 4.95 -16.08 -6.32
C ASP A 8 4.30 -15.59 -5.04
N SER A 9 3.78 -16.56 -4.30
CA SER A 9 3.01 -16.35 -3.08
C SER A 9 3.95 -15.95 -1.94
N ASP A 10 4.96 -15.14 -2.24
CA ASP A 10 5.77 -14.47 -1.25
C ASP A 10 4.83 -13.47 -0.59
N THR A 11 4.19 -13.99 0.46
CA THR A 11 3.08 -13.45 1.21
C THR A 11 3.40 -12.05 1.78
N ASN A 12 4.67 -11.65 1.74
CA ASN A 12 5.21 -10.43 2.31
C ASN A 12 5.65 -9.40 1.24
N VAL A 13 5.60 -9.69 -0.06
CA VAL A 13 6.04 -8.73 -1.10
C VAL A 13 5.18 -7.46 -1.05
N ILE A 14 3.87 -7.62 -0.83
CA ILE A 14 2.94 -6.50 -0.69
C ILE A 14 3.29 -5.65 0.53
N GLU A 15 3.61 -6.27 1.67
CA GLU A 15 4.00 -5.54 2.89
C GLU A 15 5.31 -4.77 2.71
N VAL A 16 6.32 -5.39 2.09
CA VAL A 16 7.61 -4.76 1.81
C VAL A 16 7.44 -3.61 0.82
N ALA A 17 6.63 -3.79 -0.23
CA ALA A 17 6.34 -2.75 -1.20
C ALA A 17 5.60 -1.57 -0.57
N MET A 18 4.56 -1.84 0.23
CA MET A 18 3.82 -0.80 0.95
C MET A 18 4.69 -0.05 1.95
N ARG A 19 5.58 -0.75 2.67
CA ARG A 19 6.54 -0.09 3.56
C ARG A 19 7.47 0.85 2.80
N ARG A 20 8.04 0.39 1.68
CA ARG A 20 8.91 1.21 0.82
C ARG A 20 8.17 2.41 0.22
N LEU A 21 6.90 2.23 -0.15
CA LEU A 21 6.08 3.30 -0.69
C LEU A 21 5.81 4.37 0.37
N ARG A 22 5.39 3.96 1.57
CA ARG A 22 5.19 4.86 2.71
C ARG A 22 6.44 5.69 3.04
N MET A 23 7.63 5.07 3.05
CA MET A 23 8.89 5.81 3.25
C MET A 23 9.17 6.86 2.17
N LYS A 24 8.61 6.71 0.97
CA LYS A 24 8.82 7.66 -0.14
C LYS A 24 7.80 8.78 -0.19
N ILE A 25 6.55 8.50 0.18
CA ILE A 25 5.42 9.43 -0.05
C ILE A 25 4.69 9.86 1.22
N ASP A 26 4.76 9.08 2.30
CA ASP A 26 4.10 9.42 3.58
C ASP A 26 5.13 9.90 4.62
N GLU A 27 6.38 9.43 4.56
CA GLU A 27 7.44 9.85 5.49
C GLU A 27 7.92 11.27 5.16
N GLY A 28 7.65 12.22 6.07
CA GLY A 28 7.94 13.64 5.89
C GLY A 28 6.80 14.46 5.29
N HIS A 29 5.69 13.82 4.93
CA HIS A 29 4.48 14.50 4.48
C HIS A 29 3.46 14.62 5.63
N PRO A 30 2.82 15.79 5.80
CA PRO A 30 1.83 15.98 6.88
C PRO A 30 0.57 15.13 6.66
N VAL A 31 0.28 14.76 5.42
CA VAL A 31 -0.90 13.99 5.02
C VAL A 31 -0.47 12.59 4.65
N LYS A 32 -1.01 11.58 5.35
CA LYS A 32 -0.78 10.17 5.02
C LYS A 32 -1.83 9.70 4.02
N LEU A 33 -1.40 9.37 2.81
CA LEU A 33 -2.31 8.97 1.73
C LEU A 33 -2.66 7.48 1.79
N ILE A 34 -1.78 6.64 2.36
CA ILE A 34 -1.98 5.19 2.39
C ILE A 34 -2.67 4.74 3.69
N GLN A 35 -3.95 4.46 3.60
CA GLN A 35 -4.77 3.91 4.67
C GLN A 35 -4.77 2.37 4.64
N THR A 36 -4.70 1.74 5.81
CA THR A 36 -4.81 0.27 5.93
C THR A 36 -6.21 -0.09 6.41
N VAL A 37 -6.96 -0.81 5.58
CA VAL A 37 -8.29 -1.32 5.90
C VAL A 37 -8.19 -2.80 6.23
N ARG A 38 -8.36 -3.13 7.52
CA ARG A 38 -8.21 -4.51 8.01
C ARG A 38 -9.21 -5.44 7.31
N GLY A 39 -8.70 -6.54 6.74
CA GLY A 39 -9.51 -7.50 6.00
C GLY A 39 -9.85 -7.13 4.56
N MET A 40 -9.48 -5.93 4.10
CA MET A 40 -9.72 -5.44 2.73
C MET A 40 -8.44 -5.05 1.99
N GLY A 41 -7.40 -4.62 2.70
CA GLY A 41 -6.10 -4.25 2.13
C GLY A 41 -5.71 -2.80 2.40
N TYR A 42 -5.31 -2.08 1.36
CA TYR A 42 -4.85 -0.70 1.45
C TYR A 42 -5.66 0.19 0.52
N VAL A 43 -5.94 1.41 0.96
CA VAL A 43 -6.66 2.43 0.19
C VAL A 43 -5.76 3.66 0.09
N LEU A 44 -5.69 4.23 -1.11
CA LEU A 44 -5.05 5.52 -1.33
C LEU A 44 -6.15 6.59 -1.31
N ASP A 45 -6.22 7.37 -0.24
CA ASP A 45 -7.18 8.46 -0.11
C ASP A 45 -6.60 9.58 0.73
N VAL A 46 -7.07 10.80 0.49
CA VAL A 46 -6.76 11.93 1.35
C VAL A 46 -7.60 11.75 2.63
N PRO A 47 -7.00 11.67 3.83
CA PRO A 47 -7.77 11.65 5.06
C PRO A 47 -8.62 12.91 5.10
N GLN A 48 -9.93 12.75 4.92
CA GLN A 48 -10.90 13.79 5.14
C GLN A 48 -10.97 13.98 6.66
N GLU A 49 -10.29 15.02 7.16
CA GLU A 49 -10.59 15.52 8.51
C GLU A 49 -12.02 16.09 8.46
N GLU A 50 -12.96 15.39 9.10
CA GLU A 50 -14.26 15.98 9.47
C GLU A 50 -14.08 16.96 10.63
#